data_AF-A0A180GJE0-F1
#
_entry.id   AF-A0A180GJE0-F1
#
_cell.length_a   1.000
_cell.length_b   1.000
_cell.length_c   1.000
_cell.angle_alpha   90.00
_cell.angle_beta   90.00
_cell.angle_gamma   90.00
#
_symmetry.space_group_name_H-M   'P 1'
#
loop_
_entity.id
_entity.type
_entity.pdbx_description
1 polymer ?
#
loop_
_entity_poly.entity_id
_entity_poly.type
_entity_poly.pdbx_seq_one_letter_code
_entity_poly.pdbx_strand_id
1 'polypeptide(L)'
;MLVLFESSVGFCLFKVADNGSLLTDGNLYKKFDTPASASNLVKLQSIHRFKSTADAVEDLSAIGDGKLSKNLKKFLVDEISGGVEGKKSKETLAVVDPKLGGAITKKLGFNVLSDSTTTDLFRGIRSQLAPLLGDYNVDESDLNTMNLGLSHSLSRFKLKYSTDKVDTMIVQAIALLDDLDKEVNIYAMRVKEWYGWHFPEMAKIISDNLAYAKIVKTMGLRTNYAKTDFSEILPEELEGTLKASAAISMGTEISESDLLHIQSLASQVISLMQYRTELFEYLRNRMTAIAPNLTAILGELVGARLIAHSGSLINLAKAPASTIQILGAEKALFRALKTKHDTPKYGLIFHSSLVGSAPGKLKGKMARMTAAKAALSIRHDALADADTKSAEEAPLIGMEARIKLESRLRRLEQSIGIQSARKSGASQDHQKPFFKRPDPGSYNPAADSVMIPAANNPASSATGESKAKKPLIEEINPQPNDDEAEAKRKRKEEKKAKKAARASLPGTTSAPSTEPAVVPQSTSSSKDKKRKHDDDDEGDKSAGQIDATGKEKSSKSSKKSKRKSAAV
;
A
#
# COMPACT_ATOMS: atom_id res chain seq x y z
N MET A 1 6.17 -11.10 60.47
CA MET A 1 5.31 -10.28 59.57
C MET A 1 5.43 -10.83 58.14
N LEU A 2 4.37 -10.75 57.34
CA LEU A 2 4.38 -11.10 55.91
C LEU A 2 4.47 -9.84 55.04
N VAL A 3 5.05 -9.96 53.85
CA VAL A 3 5.22 -8.86 52.88
C VAL A 3 4.83 -9.39 51.50
N LEU A 4 3.84 -8.77 50.86
CA LEU A 4 3.47 -9.06 49.48
C LEU A 4 4.32 -8.21 48.54
N PHE A 5 5.19 -8.84 47.75
CA PHE A 5 6.00 -8.18 46.73
C PHE A 5 5.57 -8.63 45.33
N GLU A 6 5.44 -7.66 44.42
CA GLU A 6 4.99 -7.87 43.06
C GLU A 6 6.19 -7.78 42.10
N SER A 7 6.39 -8.82 41.29
CA SER A 7 7.51 -8.95 40.35
C SER A 7 7.01 -9.38 38.97
N SER A 8 7.82 -9.20 37.93
CA SER A 8 7.51 -9.70 36.58
C SER A 8 7.42 -11.22 36.49
N VAL A 9 8.06 -11.92 37.45
CA VAL A 9 7.97 -13.38 37.62
C VAL A 9 6.60 -13.82 38.15
N GLY A 10 5.96 -13.01 38.99
CA GLY A 10 4.83 -13.44 39.82
C GLY A 10 4.66 -12.65 41.11
N PHE A 11 3.80 -13.18 41.99
CA PHE A 11 3.62 -12.69 43.35
C PHE A 11 4.55 -13.42 44.31
N CYS A 12 5.36 -12.69 45.05
CA CYS A 12 6.27 -13.23 46.06
C CYS A 12 5.74 -12.88 47.46
N LEU A 13 5.56 -13.89 48.31
CA LEU A 13 5.22 -13.69 49.72
C LEU A 13 6.48 -13.90 50.56
N PHE A 14 6.99 -12.81 51.12
CA PHE A 14 8.17 -12.82 51.97
C PHE A 14 7.79 -12.80 53.45
N LYS A 15 8.46 -13.62 54.27
CA LYS A 15 8.34 -13.61 55.73
C LYS A 15 9.52 -12.86 56.33
N VAL A 16 9.24 -11.79 57.07
CA VAL A 16 10.23 -11.04 57.84
C VAL A 16 10.44 -11.74 59.18
N ALA A 17 11.70 -11.97 59.54
CA ALA A 17 12.10 -12.76 60.69
C ALA A 17 11.77 -12.11 62.05
N ASP A 18 11.68 -10.78 62.10
CA ASP A 18 11.48 -10.01 63.34
C ASP A 18 10.05 -9.45 63.49
N ASN A 19 9.60 -9.28 64.74
CA ASN A 19 8.22 -9.00 65.11
C ASN A 19 7.96 -7.51 65.42
N GLY A 20 8.18 -6.64 64.42
CA GLY A 20 7.64 -5.28 64.36
C GLY A 20 8.57 -4.14 64.80
N SER A 21 9.48 -4.41 65.74
CA SER A 21 10.66 -3.58 66.10
C SER A 21 11.39 -2.99 64.89
N LEU A 22 11.50 -3.80 63.84
CA LEU A 22 12.37 -3.57 62.70
C LEU A 22 11.86 -2.49 61.71
N LEU A 23 10.59 -2.08 61.83
CA LEU A 23 10.00 -0.98 61.04
C LEU A 23 10.26 0.41 61.65
N THR A 24 10.69 0.49 62.91
CA THR A 24 11.07 1.74 63.58
C THR A 24 12.57 2.05 63.48
N ASP A 25 13.38 1.13 62.96
CA ASP A 25 14.82 1.32 62.74
C ASP A 25 15.10 2.22 61.52
N GLY A 26 15.34 3.51 61.74
CA GLY A 26 15.77 4.47 60.71
C GLY A 26 17.13 4.18 60.02
N ASN A 27 17.73 3.00 60.28
CA ASN A 27 18.94 2.49 59.64
C ASN A 27 18.67 1.22 58.80
N LEU A 28 17.40 0.87 58.54
CA LEU A 28 16.99 -0.38 57.89
C LEU A 28 17.75 -0.69 56.59
N TYR A 29 18.05 0.32 55.77
CA TYR A 29 18.79 0.16 54.51
C TYR A 29 20.12 -0.58 54.66
N LYS A 30 20.87 -0.32 55.74
CA LYS A 30 22.18 -0.97 56.02
C LYS A 30 22.08 -2.48 56.21
N LYS A 31 20.90 -2.98 56.58
CA LYS A 31 20.63 -4.43 56.75
C LYS A 31 20.34 -5.13 55.41
N PHE A 32 20.29 -4.38 54.30
CA PHE A 32 20.09 -4.88 52.94
C PHE A 32 21.28 -4.66 52.01
N ASP A 33 22.38 -4.04 52.47
CA ASP A 33 23.56 -3.80 51.64
C ASP A 33 24.26 -5.11 51.19
N THR A 34 24.14 -6.20 51.95
CA THR A 34 24.70 -7.52 51.58
C THR A 34 23.60 -8.57 51.37
N PRO A 35 23.74 -9.47 50.37
CA PRO A 35 22.78 -10.56 50.15
C PRO A 35 22.57 -11.45 51.38
N ALA A 36 23.64 -11.71 52.15
CA ALA A 36 23.60 -12.55 53.35
C ALA A 36 22.93 -11.88 54.56
N SER A 37 22.95 -10.54 54.67
CA SER A 37 22.16 -9.83 55.69
C SER A 37 20.69 -9.78 55.29
N ALA A 38 20.40 -9.56 54.00
CA ALA A 38 19.04 -9.57 53.46
C ALA A 38 18.34 -10.93 53.64
N SER A 39 18.98 -12.05 53.29
CA SER A 39 18.37 -13.39 53.37
C SER A 39 18.20 -13.92 54.81
N ASN A 40 18.92 -13.37 55.77
CA ASN A 40 18.69 -13.65 57.20
C ASN A 40 17.47 -12.88 57.75
N LEU A 41 17.22 -11.67 57.24
CA LEU A 41 16.16 -10.76 57.70
C LEU A 41 14.81 -11.01 56.99
N VAL A 42 14.86 -11.32 55.70
CA VAL A 42 13.71 -11.59 54.83
C VAL A 42 13.90 -12.93 54.13
N LYS A 43 12.97 -13.87 54.31
CA LYS A 43 12.98 -15.17 53.62
C LYS A 43 11.75 -15.30 52.74
N LEU A 44 11.91 -15.84 51.54
CA LEU A 44 10.77 -16.16 50.67
C LEU A 44 9.99 -17.32 51.30
N GLN A 45 8.69 -17.13 51.55
CA GLN A 45 7.81 -18.20 51.99
C GLN A 45 7.27 -18.97 50.77
N SER A 46 6.80 -18.23 49.76
CA SER A 46 6.15 -18.80 48.59
C SER A 46 6.10 -17.83 47.42
N ILE A 47 5.98 -18.37 46.20
CA ILE A 47 5.94 -17.59 44.95
C ILE A 47 4.90 -18.15 43.98
N HIS A 48 3.87 -17.36 43.67
CA HIS A 48 2.94 -17.65 42.58
C HIS A 48 3.51 -17.10 41.28
N ARG A 49 4.23 -17.95 40.53
CA ARG A 49 4.74 -17.63 39.18
C ARG A 49 3.58 -17.47 38.18
N PHE A 50 3.67 -16.48 37.29
CA PHE A 50 2.75 -16.38 36.16
C PHE A 50 3.01 -17.51 35.15
N LYS A 51 1.94 -18.07 34.56
CA LYS A 51 2.02 -19.16 33.58
C LYS A 51 2.06 -18.66 32.14
N SER A 52 1.44 -17.52 31.88
CA SER A 52 1.41 -16.83 30.60
C SER A 52 1.67 -15.33 30.78
N THR A 53 2.21 -14.69 29.75
CA THR A 53 2.33 -13.23 29.68
C THR A 53 0.96 -12.55 29.61
N ALA A 54 -0.08 -13.25 29.15
CA ALA A 54 -1.46 -12.75 29.18
C ALA A 54 -1.97 -12.63 30.63
N ASP A 55 -1.85 -13.70 31.42
CA ASP A 55 -2.22 -13.73 32.84
C ASP A 55 -1.50 -12.60 33.61
N ALA A 56 -0.19 -12.47 33.40
CA ALA A 56 0.64 -11.44 34.02
C ALA A 56 0.19 -10.00 33.68
N VAL A 57 -0.34 -9.77 32.47
CA VAL A 57 -0.88 -8.46 32.06
C VAL A 57 -2.28 -8.21 32.64
N GLU A 58 -3.16 -9.22 32.72
CA GLU A 58 -4.46 -9.09 33.42
C GLU A 58 -4.23 -8.78 34.91
N ASP A 59 -3.38 -9.57 35.56
CA ASP A 59 -3.02 -9.42 36.98
C ASP A 59 -2.39 -8.05 37.26
N LEU A 60 -1.35 -7.64 36.50
CA LEU A 60 -0.69 -6.35 36.68
C LEU A 60 -1.59 -5.15 36.34
N SER A 61 -2.50 -5.28 35.37
CA SER A 61 -3.48 -4.23 35.07
C SER A 61 -4.56 -4.11 36.15
N ALA A 62 -4.98 -5.23 36.77
CA ALA A 62 -5.89 -5.19 37.91
C ALA A 62 -5.21 -4.54 39.14
N ILE A 63 -3.96 -4.90 39.41
CA ILE A 63 -3.16 -4.32 40.50
C ILE A 63 -2.93 -2.83 40.32
N GLY A 64 -2.61 -2.36 39.11
CA GLY A 64 -2.46 -0.93 38.80
C GLY A 64 -3.73 -0.10 38.99
N ASP A 65 -4.90 -0.75 38.94
CA ASP A 65 -6.20 -0.14 39.27
C ASP A 65 -6.55 -0.24 40.78
N GLY A 66 -5.71 -0.88 41.60
CA GLY A 66 -5.98 -1.22 43.00
C GLY A 66 -6.99 -2.36 43.19
N LYS A 67 -7.24 -3.17 42.16
CA LYS A 67 -8.24 -4.25 42.14
C LYS A 67 -7.58 -5.60 42.42
N LEU A 68 -7.99 -6.27 43.50
CA LEU A 68 -7.60 -7.67 43.76
C LEU A 68 -8.04 -8.59 42.60
N SER A 69 -7.08 -9.23 41.93
CA SER A 69 -7.29 -10.17 40.83
C SER A 69 -7.73 -11.57 41.30
N LYS A 70 -8.09 -12.45 40.36
CA LYS A 70 -8.47 -13.83 40.66
C LYS A 70 -7.29 -14.67 41.15
N ASN A 71 -6.12 -14.50 40.55
CA ASN A 71 -4.91 -15.26 40.89
C ASN A 71 -4.35 -14.78 42.25
N LEU A 72 -4.30 -13.46 42.46
CA LEU A 72 -3.88 -12.89 43.74
C LEU A 72 -4.84 -13.26 44.89
N LYS A 73 -6.16 -13.32 44.66
CA LYS A 73 -7.10 -13.80 45.69
C LYS A 73 -6.78 -15.24 46.11
N LYS A 74 -6.57 -16.16 45.16
CA LYS A 74 -6.24 -17.56 45.45
C LYS A 74 -4.94 -17.68 46.24
N PHE A 75 -3.85 -17.12 45.70
CA PHE A 75 -2.53 -17.16 46.34
C PHE A 75 -2.56 -16.70 47.79
N LEU A 76 -3.21 -15.56 48.10
CA LEU A 76 -3.30 -15.06 49.46
C LEU A 76 -4.19 -15.94 50.38
N VAL A 77 -5.24 -16.58 49.86
CA VAL A 77 -6.10 -17.50 50.64
C VAL A 77 -5.40 -18.83 50.93
N ASP A 78 -4.70 -19.39 49.94
CA ASP A 78 -3.97 -20.64 50.04
C ASP A 78 -2.82 -20.49 51.06
N GLU A 79 -2.03 -19.42 50.95
CA GLU A 79 -0.82 -19.20 51.76
C GLU A 79 -1.07 -18.62 53.17
N ILE A 80 -1.98 -17.65 53.33
CA ILE A 80 -2.17 -16.94 54.62
C ILE A 80 -3.22 -17.63 55.48
N SER A 81 -4.24 -18.25 54.87
CA SER A 81 -5.33 -18.92 55.58
C SER A 81 -5.36 -20.44 55.43
N GLY A 82 -4.48 -21.05 54.62
CA GLY A 82 -4.44 -22.50 54.41
C GLY A 82 -5.65 -23.02 53.63
N GLY A 83 -6.10 -22.27 52.62
CA GLY A 83 -7.25 -22.63 51.77
C GLY A 83 -8.64 -22.33 52.35
N VAL A 84 -8.73 -21.71 53.54
CA VAL A 84 -10.02 -21.39 54.20
C VAL A 84 -10.31 -19.89 54.16
N GLU A 85 -11.22 -19.46 53.29
CA GLU A 85 -11.63 -18.05 53.22
C GLU A 85 -12.16 -17.53 54.58
N GLY A 86 -11.70 -16.34 55.00
CA GLY A 86 -12.15 -15.67 56.23
C GLY A 86 -11.43 -16.07 57.52
N LYS A 87 -10.50 -17.04 57.50
CA LYS A 87 -9.67 -17.36 58.67
C LYS A 87 -8.66 -16.25 58.94
N LYS A 88 -8.94 -15.41 59.95
CA LYS A 88 -8.03 -14.33 60.38
C LYS A 88 -6.69 -14.90 60.86
N SER A 89 -5.63 -14.62 60.12
CA SER A 89 -4.24 -14.82 60.55
C SER A 89 -3.91 -13.88 61.72
N LYS A 90 -2.96 -14.28 62.57
CA LYS A 90 -2.35 -13.37 63.57
C LYS A 90 -1.23 -12.52 62.98
N GLU A 91 -0.72 -12.87 61.80
CA GLU A 91 0.37 -12.15 61.14
C GLU A 91 -0.16 -10.99 60.30
N THR A 92 0.47 -9.82 60.47
CA THR A 92 0.26 -8.64 59.62
C THR A 92 0.84 -8.85 58.22
N LEU A 93 0.15 -8.32 57.21
CA LEU A 93 0.58 -8.32 55.82
C LEU A 93 0.95 -6.90 55.38
N ALA A 94 2.22 -6.67 55.02
CA ALA A 94 2.66 -5.42 54.42
C ALA A 94 2.37 -5.39 52.91
N VAL A 95 1.83 -4.27 52.41
CA VAL A 95 1.49 -4.03 51.00
C VAL A 95 1.92 -2.61 50.61
N VAL A 96 2.57 -2.45 49.45
CA VAL A 96 3.10 -1.15 48.99
C VAL A 96 2.00 -0.11 48.80
N ASP A 97 0.91 -0.50 48.12
CA ASP A 97 -0.08 0.44 47.60
C ASP A 97 -1.35 0.46 48.49
N PRO A 98 -1.68 1.60 49.14
CA PRO A 98 -2.82 1.68 50.06
C PRO A 98 -4.17 1.35 49.41
N LYS A 99 -4.31 1.54 48.09
CA LYS A 99 -5.53 1.16 47.35
C LYS A 99 -5.69 -0.36 47.32
N LEU A 100 -4.62 -1.08 46.98
CA LEU A 100 -4.62 -2.54 46.96
C LEU A 100 -4.76 -3.11 48.37
N GLY A 101 -4.07 -2.52 49.36
CA GLY A 101 -4.22 -2.90 50.77
C GLY A 101 -5.67 -2.76 51.25
N GLY A 102 -6.31 -1.62 50.99
CA GLY A 102 -7.73 -1.41 51.28
C GLY A 102 -8.67 -2.38 50.56
N ALA A 103 -8.32 -2.83 49.34
CA ALA A 103 -9.07 -3.86 48.61
C ALA A 103 -8.87 -5.27 49.21
N ILE A 104 -7.67 -5.61 49.69
CA ILE A 104 -7.37 -6.85 50.41
C ILE A 104 -8.15 -6.90 51.72
N THR A 105 -8.05 -5.86 52.56
CA THR A 105 -8.77 -5.79 53.86
C THR A 105 -10.28 -5.95 53.67
N LYS A 106 -10.87 -5.28 52.66
CA LYS A 106 -12.32 -5.36 52.36
C LYS A 106 -12.76 -6.73 51.81
N LYS A 107 -11.92 -7.45 51.06
CA LYS A 107 -12.28 -8.72 50.40
C LYS A 107 -11.89 -9.99 51.18
N LEU A 108 -10.83 -9.92 51.99
CA LEU A 108 -10.23 -11.09 52.66
C LEU A 108 -10.17 -10.94 54.19
N GLY A 109 -10.39 -9.74 54.74
CA GLY A 109 -10.43 -9.53 56.20
C GLY A 109 -9.09 -9.63 56.93
N PHE A 110 -7.97 -9.65 56.18
CA PHE A 110 -6.61 -9.65 56.73
C PHE A 110 -6.24 -8.29 57.33
N ASN A 111 -5.32 -8.30 58.30
CA ASN A 111 -4.75 -7.09 58.88
C ASN A 111 -3.60 -6.59 57.99
N VAL A 112 -3.86 -5.55 57.18
CA VAL A 112 -2.91 -5.01 56.20
C VAL A 112 -2.25 -3.73 56.72
N LEU A 113 -0.93 -3.68 56.60
CA LEU A 113 -0.10 -2.50 56.85
C LEU A 113 0.34 -1.90 55.50
N SER A 114 0.06 -0.62 55.26
CA SER A 114 0.45 0.08 54.03
C SER A 114 0.91 1.50 54.33
N ASP A 115 1.74 1.65 55.36
CA ASP A 115 2.27 2.91 55.86
C ASP A 115 3.66 3.21 55.28
N SER A 116 4.08 4.47 55.34
CA SER A 116 5.39 4.94 54.86
C SER A 116 6.58 4.21 55.50
N THR A 117 6.45 3.72 56.73
CA THR A 117 7.46 2.89 57.42
C THR A 117 7.81 1.60 56.66
N THR A 118 6.92 1.11 55.79
CA THR A 118 7.17 -0.09 54.98
C THR A 118 8.01 0.19 53.73
N THR A 119 8.17 1.44 53.29
CA THR A 119 8.77 1.72 51.97
C THR A 119 10.25 1.36 51.89
N ASP A 120 11.02 1.52 52.96
CA ASP A 120 12.43 1.12 52.98
C ASP A 120 12.61 -0.41 53.00
N LEU A 121 11.66 -1.14 53.60
CA LEU A 121 11.62 -2.62 53.53
C LEU A 121 11.38 -3.06 52.08
N PHE A 122 10.41 -2.46 51.38
CA PHE A 122 10.17 -2.71 49.96
C PHE A 122 11.33 -2.30 49.06
N ARG A 123 12.06 -1.24 49.41
CA ARG A 123 13.29 -0.81 48.73
C ARG A 123 14.40 -1.84 48.88
N GLY A 124 14.66 -2.32 50.11
CA GLY A 124 15.66 -3.34 50.41
C GLY A 124 15.41 -4.68 49.70
N ILE A 125 14.15 -5.13 49.70
CA ILE A 125 13.72 -6.34 48.95
C ILE A 125 13.95 -6.14 47.45
N ARG A 126 13.64 -4.95 46.89
CA ARG A 126 13.85 -4.65 45.47
C ARG A 126 15.33 -4.63 45.07
N SER A 127 16.23 -4.10 45.91
CA SER A 127 17.66 -4.07 45.62
C SER A 127 18.34 -5.45 45.69
N GLN A 128 17.81 -6.38 46.48
CA GLN A 128 18.36 -7.74 46.62
C GLN A 128 17.45 -8.81 45.99
N LEU A 129 16.59 -8.43 45.03
CA LEU A 129 15.53 -9.31 44.54
C LEU A 129 16.05 -10.59 43.85
N ALA A 130 17.12 -10.50 43.04
CA ALA A 130 17.71 -11.69 42.42
C ALA A 130 18.28 -12.67 43.47
N PRO A 131 19.17 -12.25 44.41
CA PRO A 131 19.59 -13.12 45.51
C PRO A 131 18.44 -13.68 46.36
N LEU A 132 17.39 -12.90 46.65
CA LEU A 132 16.21 -13.35 47.39
C LEU A 132 15.30 -14.32 46.61
N LEU A 133 15.55 -14.52 45.31
CA LEU A 133 14.92 -15.51 44.44
C LEU A 133 15.91 -16.62 44.00
N GLY A 134 17.12 -16.66 44.54
CA GLY A 134 18.20 -17.57 44.11
C GLY A 134 17.85 -19.06 44.24
N ASP A 135 17.18 -19.45 45.34
CA ASP A 135 16.69 -20.82 45.60
C ASP A 135 15.74 -21.35 44.51
N TYR A 136 15.23 -20.45 43.66
CA TYR A 136 14.24 -20.72 42.63
C TYR A 136 14.82 -20.68 41.20
N ASN A 137 16.15 -20.61 41.05
CA ASN A 137 16.85 -20.53 39.76
C ASN A 137 16.32 -19.38 38.89
N VAL A 138 16.42 -18.13 39.38
CA VAL A 138 16.03 -16.93 38.64
C VAL A 138 17.17 -15.91 38.68
N ASP A 139 18.01 -15.93 37.64
CA ASP A 139 19.14 -15.01 37.50
C ASP A 139 18.69 -13.57 37.19
N GLU A 140 19.58 -12.60 37.42
CA GLU A 140 19.31 -11.19 37.13
C GLU A 140 19.07 -10.91 35.63
N SER A 141 19.71 -11.68 34.75
CA SER A 141 19.43 -11.69 33.30
C SER A 141 17.97 -12.04 33.02
N ASP A 142 17.44 -13.01 33.75
CA ASP A 142 16.14 -13.61 33.50
C ASP A 142 15.04 -12.71 34.06
N LEU A 143 15.25 -12.10 35.24
CA LEU A 143 14.42 -11.00 35.72
C LEU A 143 14.35 -9.86 34.69
N ASN A 144 15.48 -9.47 34.09
CA ASN A 144 15.51 -8.37 33.13
C ASN A 144 14.83 -8.70 31.80
N THR A 145 14.92 -9.94 31.30
CA THR A 145 14.15 -10.36 30.11
C THR A 145 12.65 -10.50 30.41
N MET A 146 12.25 -10.98 31.59
CA MET A 146 10.85 -11.02 32.03
C MET A 146 10.27 -9.60 32.22
N ASN A 147 11.05 -8.68 32.81
CA ASN A 147 10.71 -7.26 32.90
C ASN A 147 10.47 -6.64 31.51
N LEU A 148 11.34 -6.92 30.54
CA LEU A 148 11.19 -6.43 29.17
C LEU A 148 9.96 -7.04 28.46
N GLY A 149 9.75 -8.36 28.60
CA GLY A 149 8.59 -9.06 28.03
C GLY A 149 7.25 -8.55 28.58
N LEU A 150 7.17 -8.35 29.90
CA LEU A 150 5.96 -7.86 30.57
C LEU A 150 5.71 -6.37 30.30
N SER A 151 6.74 -5.53 30.37
CA SER A 151 6.60 -4.09 30.07
C SER A 151 6.22 -3.83 28.62
N HIS A 152 6.76 -4.57 27.65
CA HIS A 152 6.27 -4.58 26.28
C HIS A 152 4.80 -5.00 26.23
N SER A 153 4.43 -6.14 26.83
CA SER A 153 3.07 -6.68 26.75
C SER A 153 2.01 -5.77 27.39
N LEU A 154 2.31 -5.17 28.55
CA LEU A 154 1.47 -4.16 29.19
C LEU A 154 1.35 -2.88 28.34
N SER A 155 2.44 -2.45 27.71
CA SER A 155 2.41 -1.30 26.79
C SER A 155 1.56 -1.59 25.55
N ARG A 156 1.63 -2.81 24.99
CA ARG A 156 0.75 -3.25 23.90
C ARG A 156 -0.71 -3.22 24.34
N PHE A 157 -1.03 -3.73 25.52
CA PHE A 157 -2.38 -3.74 26.07
C PHE A 157 -2.93 -2.32 26.30
N LYS A 158 -2.20 -1.46 27.01
CA LYS A 158 -2.64 -0.08 27.30
C LYS A 158 -2.73 0.81 26.07
N LEU A 159 -1.87 0.64 25.07
CA LEU A 159 -1.91 1.36 23.80
C LEU A 159 -2.84 0.72 22.74
N LYS A 160 -3.69 -0.25 23.13
CA LYS A 160 -4.56 -1.07 22.25
C LYS A 160 -3.82 -1.53 20.96
N TYR A 161 -2.54 -1.85 21.11
CA TYR A 161 -1.48 -2.09 20.10
C TYR A 161 -1.70 -1.47 18.70
N SER A 162 -1.86 -0.14 18.65
CA SER A 162 -1.69 0.66 17.43
C SER A 162 -2.55 0.21 16.24
N THR A 163 -3.86 0.46 16.34
CA THR A 163 -4.79 0.55 15.19
C THR A 163 -4.21 1.36 14.02
N ASP A 164 -3.40 2.34 14.34
CA ASP A 164 -2.77 3.33 13.46
C ASP A 164 -1.77 2.75 12.45
N LYS A 165 -1.36 1.49 12.60
CA LYS A 165 -0.45 0.80 11.66
C LYS A 165 -1.14 -0.27 10.81
N VAL A 166 -2.44 -0.52 10.97
CA VAL A 166 -3.17 -1.49 10.12
C VAL A 166 -3.33 -0.94 8.69
N ASP A 167 -3.19 0.38 8.50
CA ASP A 167 -3.11 1.04 7.20
C ASP A 167 -1.91 0.56 6.34
N THR A 168 -0.79 0.16 6.97
CA THR A 168 0.37 -0.40 6.25
C THR A 168 0.00 -1.66 5.45
N MET A 169 -0.99 -2.44 5.91
CA MET A 169 -1.50 -3.59 5.17
C MET A 169 -2.27 -3.19 3.91
N ILE A 170 -2.96 -2.04 3.92
CA ILE A 170 -3.60 -1.47 2.73
C ILE A 170 -2.53 -1.08 1.69
N VAL A 171 -1.45 -0.43 2.13
CA VAL A 171 -0.35 -0.01 1.25
C VAL A 171 0.29 -1.21 0.54
N GLN A 172 0.55 -2.30 1.26
CA GLN A 172 1.09 -3.53 0.66
C GLN A 172 0.06 -4.21 -0.25
N ALA A 173 -1.22 -4.28 0.14
CA ALA A 173 -2.26 -4.95 -0.64
C ALA A 173 -2.56 -4.25 -1.98
N ILE A 174 -2.56 -2.92 -2.04
CA ILE A 174 -2.77 -2.20 -3.31
C ILE A 174 -1.53 -2.24 -4.22
N ALA A 175 -0.32 -2.22 -3.66
CA ALA A 175 0.90 -2.45 -4.45
C ALA A 175 0.90 -3.85 -5.09
N LEU A 176 0.60 -4.88 -4.29
CA LEU A 176 0.46 -6.26 -4.79
C LEU A 176 -0.66 -6.41 -5.83
N LEU A 177 -1.76 -5.66 -5.70
CA LEU A 177 -2.86 -5.67 -6.68
C LEU A 177 -2.43 -5.04 -8.02
N ASP A 178 -1.71 -3.90 -7.97
CA ASP A 178 -1.20 -3.21 -9.16
C ASP A 178 -0.08 -4.02 -9.86
N ASP A 179 0.76 -4.74 -9.10
CA ASP A 179 1.74 -5.71 -9.63
C ASP A 179 1.06 -6.96 -10.23
N LEU A 180 0.05 -7.53 -9.56
CA LEU A 180 -0.70 -8.69 -10.07
C LEU A 180 -1.40 -8.36 -11.39
N ASP A 181 -2.05 -7.21 -11.53
CA ASP A 181 -2.71 -6.81 -12.78
C ASP A 181 -1.72 -6.73 -13.96
N LYS A 182 -0.47 -6.32 -13.69
CA LYS A 182 0.61 -6.29 -14.68
C LYS A 182 1.10 -7.69 -15.03
N GLU A 183 1.45 -8.53 -14.05
CA GLU A 183 2.00 -9.87 -14.31
C GLU A 183 0.95 -10.83 -14.88
N VAL A 184 -0.32 -10.74 -14.45
CA VAL A 184 -1.45 -11.48 -15.07
C VAL A 184 -1.56 -11.14 -16.56
N ASN A 185 -1.41 -9.87 -16.94
CA ASN A 185 -1.47 -9.49 -18.36
C ASN A 185 -0.25 -10.02 -19.14
N ILE A 186 0.96 -10.00 -18.55
CA ILE A 186 2.17 -10.56 -19.17
C ILE A 186 2.03 -12.08 -19.37
N TYR A 187 1.55 -12.81 -18.36
CA TYR A 187 1.33 -14.26 -18.48
C TYR A 187 0.17 -14.60 -19.43
N ALA A 188 -0.91 -13.82 -19.45
CA ALA A 188 -2.01 -14.03 -20.40
C ALA A 188 -1.56 -13.81 -21.85
N MET A 189 -0.77 -12.76 -22.13
CA MET A 189 -0.15 -12.57 -23.44
C MET A 189 0.81 -13.71 -23.79
N ARG A 190 1.59 -14.22 -22.83
CA ARG A 190 2.45 -15.41 -23.03
C ARG A 190 1.64 -16.67 -23.37
N VAL A 191 0.49 -16.89 -22.73
CA VAL A 191 -0.43 -18.00 -23.06
C VAL A 191 -1.02 -17.82 -24.46
N LYS A 192 -1.42 -16.60 -24.84
CA LYS A 192 -1.91 -16.27 -26.20
C LYS A 192 -0.84 -16.48 -27.28
N GLU A 193 0.41 -16.08 -27.04
CA GLU A 193 1.55 -16.33 -27.93
C GLU A 193 1.86 -17.83 -28.06
N TRP A 194 1.87 -18.57 -26.95
CA TRP A 194 2.30 -19.97 -26.93
C TRP A 194 1.25 -20.91 -27.53
N TYR A 195 -0.02 -20.78 -27.13
CA TYR A 195 -1.12 -21.55 -27.74
C TYR A 195 -1.47 -21.06 -29.16
N GLY A 196 -1.11 -19.83 -29.50
CA GLY A 196 -1.26 -19.26 -30.86
C GLY A 196 -0.53 -20.04 -31.96
N TRP A 197 0.46 -20.88 -31.64
CA TRP A 197 1.03 -21.83 -32.60
C TRP A 197 0.04 -22.94 -32.99
N HIS A 198 -0.80 -23.38 -32.05
CA HIS A 198 -1.78 -24.44 -32.25
C HIS A 198 -3.15 -23.96 -32.75
N PHE A 199 -3.56 -22.76 -32.32
CA PHE A 199 -4.84 -22.16 -32.73
C PHE A 199 -4.73 -20.61 -32.77
N PRO A 200 -4.11 -20.04 -33.83
CA PRO A 200 -3.85 -18.60 -33.92
C PRO A 200 -5.13 -17.75 -34.00
N GLU A 201 -6.19 -18.26 -34.63
CA GLU A 201 -7.44 -17.52 -34.83
C GLU A 201 -8.17 -17.22 -33.51
N MET A 202 -8.02 -18.09 -32.50
CA MET A 202 -8.66 -17.90 -31.18
C MET A 202 -8.24 -16.60 -30.50
N ALA A 203 -7.00 -16.15 -30.69
CA ALA A 203 -6.49 -14.90 -30.09
C ALA A 203 -7.12 -13.64 -30.72
N LYS A 204 -7.74 -13.76 -31.90
CA LYS A 204 -8.48 -12.70 -32.59
C LYS A 204 -9.98 -12.73 -32.28
N ILE A 205 -10.54 -13.91 -32.01
CA ILE A 205 -11.94 -14.09 -31.60
C ILE A 205 -12.13 -13.67 -30.14
N ILE A 206 -11.20 -14.05 -29.25
CA ILE A 206 -11.36 -13.91 -27.80
C ILE A 206 -10.43 -12.82 -27.26
N SER A 207 -11.00 -11.64 -27.06
CA SER A 207 -10.32 -10.49 -26.46
C SER A 207 -9.97 -10.72 -25.00
N ASP A 208 -10.88 -11.27 -24.20
CA ASP A 208 -10.65 -11.55 -22.77
C ASP A 208 -9.51 -12.55 -22.54
N ASN A 209 -8.73 -12.30 -21.51
CA ASN A 209 -7.61 -13.12 -21.08
C ASN A 209 -8.07 -14.29 -20.20
N LEU A 210 -9.14 -14.12 -19.40
CA LEU A 210 -9.65 -15.15 -18.49
C LEU A 210 -10.38 -16.26 -19.26
N ALA A 211 -11.28 -15.90 -20.17
CA ALA A 211 -11.96 -16.82 -21.08
C ALA A 211 -10.95 -17.61 -21.93
N TYR A 212 -9.94 -16.94 -22.50
CA TYR A 212 -8.88 -17.60 -23.27
C TYR A 212 -8.15 -18.67 -22.46
N ALA A 213 -7.72 -18.34 -21.23
CA ALA A 213 -7.04 -19.31 -20.35
C ALA A 213 -7.96 -20.49 -19.94
N LYS A 214 -9.25 -20.23 -19.67
CA LYS A 214 -10.24 -21.30 -19.40
C LYS A 214 -10.41 -22.24 -20.60
N ILE A 215 -10.47 -21.70 -21.83
CA ILE A 215 -10.68 -22.49 -23.05
C ILE A 215 -9.46 -23.34 -23.39
N VAL A 216 -8.24 -22.80 -23.27
CA VAL A 216 -7.00 -23.59 -23.38
C VAL A 216 -7.01 -24.79 -22.41
N LYS A 217 -7.56 -24.60 -21.21
CA LYS A 217 -7.69 -25.65 -20.19
C LYS A 217 -8.78 -26.69 -20.50
N THR A 218 -9.93 -26.30 -21.06
CA THR A 218 -11.05 -27.24 -21.35
C THR A 218 -10.94 -27.91 -22.72
N MET A 219 -10.53 -27.17 -23.75
CA MET A 219 -10.38 -27.67 -25.13
C MET A 219 -9.16 -28.59 -25.26
N GLY A 220 -8.02 -28.16 -24.73
CA GLY A 220 -6.74 -28.83 -24.96
C GLY A 220 -6.34 -28.80 -26.43
N LEU A 221 -6.35 -29.96 -27.08
CA LEU A 221 -6.09 -30.07 -28.53
C LEU A 221 -7.30 -29.61 -29.36
N ARG A 222 -7.00 -28.98 -30.51
CA ARG A 222 -7.98 -28.50 -31.49
C ARG A 222 -8.95 -29.59 -31.95
N THR A 223 -8.53 -30.85 -31.99
CA THR A 223 -9.35 -32.03 -32.34
C THR A 223 -10.54 -32.28 -31.41
N ASN A 224 -10.49 -31.81 -30.16
CA ASN A 224 -11.58 -31.99 -29.19
C ASN A 224 -12.71 -30.96 -29.29
N TYR A 225 -12.58 -29.95 -30.16
CA TYR A 225 -13.54 -28.84 -30.31
C TYR A 225 -15.00 -29.28 -30.44
N ALA A 226 -15.28 -30.40 -31.10
CA ALA A 226 -16.62 -30.92 -31.32
C ALA A 226 -17.19 -31.72 -30.13
N LYS A 227 -16.36 -32.08 -29.14
CA LYS A 227 -16.73 -32.85 -27.94
C LYS A 227 -16.86 -31.99 -26.69
N THR A 228 -16.20 -30.84 -26.67
CA THR A 228 -16.21 -29.90 -25.55
C THR A 228 -17.34 -28.87 -25.69
N ASP A 229 -18.04 -28.62 -24.60
CA ASP A 229 -18.97 -27.50 -24.44
C ASP A 229 -18.20 -26.27 -23.92
N PHE A 230 -18.56 -25.07 -24.38
CA PHE A 230 -18.00 -23.80 -23.91
C PHE A 230 -19.05 -22.86 -23.30
N SER A 231 -20.30 -23.31 -23.15
CA SER A 231 -21.44 -22.55 -22.60
C SER A 231 -21.18 -21.89 -21.24
N GLU A 232 -20.38 -22.50 -20.35
CA GLU A 232 -19.97 -21.92 -19.06
C GLU A 232 -18.97 -20.76 -19.16
N ILE A 233 -18.41 -20.52 -20.36
CA ILE A 233 -17.25 -19.63 -20.57
C ILE A 233 -17.55 -18.53 -21.60
N LEU A 234 -18.34 -18.84 -22.64
CA LEU A 234 -18.65 -17.93 -23.74
C LEU A 234 -20.16 -17.89 -24.06
N PRO A 235 -20.67 -16.77 -24.58
CA PRO A 235 -21.95 -16.74 -25.29
C PRO A 235 -21.93 -17.62 -26.55
N GLU A 236 -23.08 -18.21 -26.89
CA GLU A 236 -23.26 -19.14 -28.02
C GLU A 236 -22.73 -18.61 -29.37
N GLU A 237 -22.87 -17.30 -29.64
CA GLU A 237 -22.34 -16.66 -30.86
C GLU A 237 -20.81 -16.77 -30.98
N LEU A 238 -20.09 -16.59 -29.88
CA LEU A 238 -18.64 -16.72 -29.83
C LEU A 238 -18.20 -18.19 -29.83
N GLU A 239 -18.98 -19.07 -29.21
CA GLU A 239 -18.73 -20.52 -29.27
C GLU A 239 -18.90 -21.08 -30.70
N GLY A 240 -19.96 -20.70 -31.42
CA GLY A 240 -20.20 -21.13 -32.79
C GLY A 240 -19.08 -20.68 -33.75
N THR A 241 -18.64 -19.43 -33.63
CA THR A 241 -17.52 -18.90 -34.42
C THR A 241 -16.17 -19.52 -34.03
N LEU A 242 -15.96 -19.83 -32.75
CA LEU A 242 -14.79 -20.57 -32.26
C LEU A 242 -14.75 -21.99 -32.82
N LYS A 243 -15.86 -22.74 -32.76
CA LYS A 243 -15.97 -24.12 -33.28
C LYS A 243 -15.80 -24.16 -34.80
N ALA A 244 -16.38 -23.22 -35.55
CA ALA A 244 -16.15 -23.08 -36.99
C ALA A 244 -14.68 -22.78 -37.33
N SER A 245 -14.04 -21.88 -36.56
CA SER A 245 -12.63 -21.52 -36.75
C SER A 245 -11.68 -22.68 -36.37
N ALA A 246 -12.03 -23.48 -35.36
CA ALA A 246 -11.24 -24.65 -34.97
C ALA A 246 -11.21 -25.74 -36.06
N ALA A 247 -12.28 -25.88 -36.86
CA ALA A 247 -12.32 -26.77 -38.01
C ALA A 247 -11.41 -26.32 -39.17
N ILE A 248 -11.30 -25.01 -39.40
CA ILE A 248 -10.63 -24.40 -40.57
C ILE A 248 -9.21 -23.89 -40.24
N SER A 249 -8.83 -23.86 -38.96
CA SER A 249 -7.60 -23.25 -38.45
C SER A 249 -6.31 -23.70 -39.14
N MET A 250 -5.42 -22.73 -39.38
CA MET A 250 -4.09 -22.93 -39.96
C MET A 250 -3.01 -23.31 -38.93
N GLY A 251 -3.37 -23.48 -37.64
CA GLY A 251 -2.45 -23.80 -36.56
C GLY A 251 -1.87 -25.22 -36.62
N THR A 252 -0.59 -25.35 -36.25
CA THR A 252 0.17 -26.60 -36.26
C THR A 252 -0.23 -27.54 -35.14
N GLU A 253 -0.21 -28.85 -35.37
CA GLU A 253 -0.37 -29.84 -34.29
C GLU A 253 0.81 -29.80 -33.32
N ILE A 254 0.53 -29.96 -32.02
CA ILE A 254 1.52 -29.86 -30.92
C ILE A 254 1.57 -31.18 -30.13
N SER A 255 2.69 -31.44 -29.44
CA SER A 255 2.80 -32.64 -28.61
C SER A 255 1.94 -32.55 -27.35
N GLU A 256 1.51 -33.69 -26.81
CA GLU A 256 0.79 -33.74 -25.54
C GLU A 256 1.65 -33.22 -24.38
N SER A 257 2.97 -33.40 -24.44
CA SER A 257 3.93 -32.80 -23.49
C SER A 257 3.91 -31.28 -23.51
N ASP A 258 3.90 -30.65 -24.68
CA ASP A 258 3.82 -29.19 -24.81
C ASP A 258 2.45 -28.68 -24.33
N LEU A 259 1.38 -29.40 -24.70
CA LEU A 259 0.02 -29.10 -24.26
C LEU A 259 -0.09 -29.08 -22.73
N LEU A 260 0.46 -30.07 -22.03
CA LEU A 260 0.44 -30.13 -20.56
C LEU A 260 1.15 -28.92 -19.93
N HIS A 261 2.26 -28.45 -20.52
CA HIS A 261 2.93 -27.24 -20.05
C HIS A 261 2.11 -25.96 -20.31
N ILE A 262 1.46 -25.85 -21.47
CA ILE A 262 0.57 -24.73 -21.80
C ILE A 262 -0.67 -24.72 -20.87
N GLN A 263 -1.29 -25.87 -20.63
CA GLN A 263 -2.44 -26.02 -19.72
C GLN A 263 -2.08 -25.76 -18.25
N SER A 264 -0.84 -26.07 -17.84
CA SER A 264 -0.31 -25.71 -16.53
C SER A 264 -0.18 -24.18 -16.39
N LEU A 265 0.41 -23.50 -17.38
CA LEU A 265 0.49 -22.03 -17.38
C LEU A 265 -0.89 -21.37 -17.43
N ALA A 266 -1.83 -21.87 -18.25
CA ALA A 266 -3.20 -21.39 -18.28
C ALA A 266 -3.91 -21.58 -16.92
N SER A 267 -3.68 -22.70 -16.24
CA SER A 267 -4.20 -22.94 -14.88
C SER A 267 -3.59 -22.01 -13.83
N GLN A 268 -2.30 -21.63 -13.97
CA GLN A 268 -1.67 -20.63 -13.11
C GLN A 268 -2.26 -19.24 -13.35
N VAL A 269 -2.51 -18.84 -14.60
CA VAL A 269 -3.19 -17.57 -14.92
C VAL A 269 -4.59 -17.51 -14.30
N ILE A 270 -5.39 -18.58 -14.42
CA ILE A 270 -6.72 -18.65 -13.78
C ILE A 270 -6.60 -18.49 -12.25
N SER A 271 -5.66 -19.19 -11.62
CA SER A 271 -5.40 -19.10 -10.17
C SER A 271 -4.99 -17.69 -9.73
N LEU A 272 -4.10 -17.03 -10.48
CA LEU A 272 -3.70 -15.65 -10.22
C LEU A 272 -4.89 -14.67 -10.36
N MET A 273 -5.79 -14.88 -11.33
CA MET A 273 -6.98 -14.04 -11.49
C MET A 273 -8.04 -14.28 -10.41
N GLN A 274 -8.14 -15.50 -9.88
CA GLN A 274 -8.95 -15.81 -8.69
C GLN A 274 -8.37 -15.11 -7.45
N TYR A 275 -7.08 -15.30 -7.16
CA TYR A 275 -6.39 -14.65 -6.05
C TYR A 275 -6.44 -13.11 -6.13
N ARG A 276 -6.33 -12.53 -7.33
CA ARG A 276 -6.51 -11.09 -7.57
C ARG A 276 -7.91 -10.60 -7.18
N THR A 277 -8.94 -11.44 -7.37
CA THR A 277 -10.32 -11.13 -6.97
C THR A 277 -10.50 -11.25 -5.45
N GLU A 278 -9.94 -12.28 -4.82
CA GLU A 278 -9.90 -12.45 -3.36
C GLU A 278 -9.14 -11.30 -2.66
N LEU A 279 -8.01 -10.88 -3.21
CA LEU A 279 -7.20 -9.76 -2.71
C LEU A 279 -7.96 -8.43 -2.83
N PHE A 280 -8.74 -8.24 -3.89
CA PHE A 280 -9.62 -7.07 -4.04
C PHE A 280 -10.75 -7.06 -3.01
N GLU A 281 -11.39 -8.20 -2.73
CA GLU A 281 -12.39 -8.30 -1.66
C GLU A 281 -11.77 -8.08 -0.26
N TYR A 282 -10.60 -8.67 0.01
CA TYR A 282 -9.83 -8.38 1.22
C TYR A 282 -9.54 -6.88 1.37
N LEU A 283 -9.11 -6.21 0.29
CA LEU A 283 -8.84 -4.78 0.27
C LEU A 283 -10.12 -3.96 0.53
N ARG A 284 -11.26 -4.31 -0.08
CA ARG A 284 -12.57 -3.70 0.20
C ARG A 284 -12.91 -3.78 1.69
N ASN A 285 -12.90 -5.00 2.24
CA ASN A 285 -13.32 -5.26 3.61
C ASN A 285 -12.38 -4.58 4.61
N ARG A 286 -11.06 -4.55 4.33
CA ARG A 286 -10.04 -3.84 5.12
C ARG A 286 -10.19 -2.32 5.03
N MET A 287 -10.53 -1.78 3.86
CA MET A 287 -10.72 -0.35 3.65
C MET A 287 -11.96 0.16 4.39
N THR A 288 -13.10 -0.53 4.28
CA THR A 288 -14.33 -0.18 5.01
C THR A 288 -14.11 -0.14 6.53
N ALA A 289 -13.29 -1.05 7.07
CA ALA A 289 -12.97 -1.11 8.49
C ALA A 289 -11.96 -0.04 8.97
N ILE A 290 -11.25 0.66 8.07
CA ILE A 290 -10.19 1.63 8.41
C ILE A 290 -10.57 3.07 8.03
N ALA A 291 -11.22 3.25 6.88
CA ALA A 291 -11.60 4.57 6.36
C ALA A 291 -13.01 4.53 5.71
N PRO A 292 -14.08 4.29 6.50
CA PRO A 292 -15.44 4.17 5.99
C PRO A 292 -15.94 5.44 5.30
N ASN A 293 -15.62 6.64 5.81
CA ASN A 293 -16.09 7.88 5.22
C ASN A 293 -15.35 8.23 3.91
N LEU A 294 -14.05 7.93 3.83
CA LEU A 294 -13.25 8.03 2.60
C LEU A 294 -13.82 7.10 1.51
N THR A 295 -14.12 5.86 1.89
CA THR A 295 -14.68 4.83 1.00
C THR A 295 -16.02 5.28 0.42
N ALA A 296 -16.93 5.78 1.26
CA ALA A 296 -18.22 6.29 0.83
C ALA A 296 -18.12 7.40 -0.24
N ILE A 297 -17.11 8.28 -0.16
CA ILE A 297 -16.92 9.39 -1.11
C ILE A 297 -16.20 8.97 -2.40
N LEU A 298 -15.07 8.25 -2.30
CA LEU A 298 -14.16 8.03 -3.43
C LEU A 298 -14.18 6.61 -4.02
N GLY A 299 -14.67 5.63 -3.27
CA GLY A 299 -14.50 4.20 -3.57
C GLY A 299 -13.17 3.63 -3.08
N GLU A 300 -13.13 2.31 -2.92
CA GLU A 300 -12.11 1.52 -2.26
C GLU A 300 -10.74 1.68 -2.93
N LEU A 301 -10.67 1.48 -4.25
CA LEU A 301 -9.41 1.54 -5.03
C LEU A 301 -8.78 2.94 -5.01
N VAL A 302 -9.60 3.99 -5.08
CA VAL A 302 -9.12 5.37 -5.08
C VAL A 302 -8.66 5.76 -3.67
N GLY A 303 -9.40 5.34 -2.64
CA GLY A 303 -8.95 5.46 -1.24
C GLY A 303 -7.61 4.76 -1.00
N ALA A 304 -7.47 3.51 -1.45
CA ALA A 304 -6.25 2.71 -1.31
C ALA A 304 -5.04 3.37 -1.97
N ARG A 305 -5.16 3.80 -3.23
CA ARG A 305 -4.06 4.47 -3.94
C ARG A 305 -3.70 5.84 -3.33
N LEU A 306 -4.65 6.58 -2.75
CA LEU A 306 -4.36 7.82 -2.00
C LEU A 306 -3.61 7.54 -0.69
N ILE A 307 -4.00 6.52 0.08
CA ILE A 307 -3.30 6.11 1.30
C ILE A 307 -1.88 5.62 0.98
N ALA A 308 -1.73 4.78 -0.06
CA ALA A 308 -0.43 4.26 -0.48
C ALA A 308 0.52 5.35 -0.99
N HIS A 309 0.06 6.27 -1.83
CA HIS A 309 0.88 7.42 -2.27
C HIS A 309 1.30 8.33 -1.11
N SER A 310 0.49 8.39 -0.03
CA SER A 310 0.83 9.13 1.18
C SER A 310 1.60 8.31 2.23
N GLY A 311 1.78 7.00 2.03
CA GLY A 311 2.44 6.06 2.94
C GLY A 311 1.67 5.68 4.22
N SER A 312 0.73 6.51 4.67
CA SER A 312 -0.12 6.25 5.85
C SER A 312 -1.37 7.14 5.83
N LEU A 313 -2.48 6.65 6.40
CA LEU A 313 -3.72 7.40 6.59
C LEU A 313 -3.52 8.67 7.44
N ILE A 314 -2.67 8.61 8.47
CA ILE A 314 -2.36 9.77 9.33
C ILE A 314 -1.58 10.84 8.56
N ASN A 315 -0.74 10.44 7.59
CA ASN A 315 -0.04 11.38 6.72
C ASN A 315 -1.01 12.02 5.71
N LEU A 316 -1.92 11.23 5.15
CA LEU A 316 -2.97 11.71 4.23
C LEU A 316 -3.92 12.70 4.93
N ALA A 317 -4.25 12.48 6.21
CA ALA A 317 -5.06 13.40 7.01
C ALA A 317 -4.40 14.78 7.23
N LYS A 318 -3.06 14.83 7.33
CA LYS A 318 -2.30 16.08 7.45
C LYS A 318 -2.27 16.89 6.15
N ALA A 319 -2.44 16.24 5.00
CA ALA A 319 -2.45 16.92 3.71
C ALA A 319 -3.65 17.91 3.59
N PRO A 320 -3.48 19.06 2.91
CA PRO A 320 -4.59 19.94 2.58
C PRO A 320 -5.38 19.41 1.37
N ALA A 321 -6.65 19.81 1.26
CA ALA A 321 -7.54 19.41 0.17
C ALA A 321 -6.98 19.73 -1.23
N SER A 322 -6.18 20.78 -1.37
CA SER A 322 -5.49 21.13 -2.63
C SER A 322 -4.45 20.10 -3.05
N THR A 323 -3.66 19.57 -2.10
CA THR A 323 -2.71 18.48 -2.35
C THR A 323 -3.45 17.19 -2.68
N ILE A 324 -4.50 16.86 -1.90
CA ILE A 324 -5.35 15.68 -2.13
C ILE A 324 -6.01 15.72 -3.53
N GLN A 325 -6.40 16.90 -4.04
CA GLN A 325 -6.96 17.06 -5.39
C GLN A 325 -5.97 16.65 -6.51
N ILE A 326 -4.67 16.88 -6.32
CA ILE A 326 -3.63 16.73 -7.35
C ILE A 326 -2.63 15.60 -7.07
N LEU A 327 -2.88 14.78 -6.03
CA LEU A 327 -2.02 13.68 -5.61
C LEU A 327 -1.79 12.68 -6.77
N GLY A 328 -0.54 12.28 -6.99
CA GLY A 328 -0.13 11.45 -8.14
C GLY A 328 0.07 12.20 -9.46
N ALA A 329 -0.40 13.45 -9.62
CA ALA A 329 -0.13 14.28 -10.81
C ALA A 329 1.18 15.10 -10.70
N GLU A 330 2.02 14.80 -9.72
CA GLU A 330 3.17 15.63 -9.28
C GLU A 330 4.21 15.87 -10.38
N LYS A 331 4.55 14.86 -11.20
CA LYS A 331 5.47 15.01 -12.35
C LYS A 331 4.95 16.03 -13.37
N ALA A 332 3.64 16.19 -13.51
CA ALA A 332 3.02 17.22 -14.35
C ALA A 332 2.93 18.58 -13.63
N LEU A 333 2.57 18.57 -12.33
CA LEU A 333 2.49 19.77 -11.48
C LEU A 333 3.83 20.52 -11.40
N PHE A 334 4.91 19.83 -11.00
CA PHE A 334 6.22 20.46 -10.86
C PHE A 334 6.80 20.89 -12.22
N ARG A 335 6.48 20.18 -13.32
CA ARG A 335 6.82 20.62 -14.68
C ARG A 335 6.09 21.92 -15.04
N ALA A 336 4.77 22.00 -14.80
CA ALA A 336 3.97 23.18 -15.06
C ALA A 336 4.45 24.39 -14.25
N LEU A 337 4.68 24.23 -12.94
CA LEU A 337 5.20 25.29 -12.07
C LEU A 337 6.58 25.80 -12.52
N LYS A 338 7.52 24.90 -12.86
CA LYS A 338 8.85 25.28 -13.37
C LYS A 338 8.81 26.02 -14.72
N THR A 339 7.78 25.78 -15.54
CA THR A 339 7.61 26.39 -16.87
C THR A 339 6.60 27.54 -16.91
N LYS A 340 5.96 27.87 -15.77
CA LYS A 340 4.84 28.81 -15.67
C LYS A 340 3.66 28.48 -16.60
N HIS A 341 3.42 27.19 -16.86
CA HIS A 341 2.25 26.69 -17.58
C HIS A 341 1.11 26.29 -16.63
N ASP A 342 -0.09 26.06 -17.20
CA ASP A 342 -1.28 25.59 -16.49
C ASP A 342 -1.01 24.31 -15.67
N THR A 343 -1.41 24.31 -14.40
CA THR A 343 -1.27 23.16 -13.50
C THR A 343 -2.35 22.09 -13.75
N PRO A 344 -2.06 20.80 -13.47
CA PRO A 344 -3.05 19.73 -13.60
C PRO A 344 -4.23 19.96 -12.65
N LYS A 345 -5.45 19.76 -13.16
CA LYS A 345 -6.72 20.07 -12.45
C LYS A 345 -7.21 18.93 -11.55
N TYR A 346 -6.57 17.76 -11.62
CA TYR A 346 -6.87 16.54 -10.88
C TYR A 346 -5.68 15.58 -10.94
N GLY A 347 -5.53 14.74 -9.91
CA GLY A 347 -4.67 13.56 -9.89
C GLY A 347 -5.50 12.27 -9.79
N LEU A 348 -5.10 11.35 -8.90
CA LEU A 348 -5.73 10.04 -8.68
C LEU A 348 -7.27 10.09 -8.51
N ILE A 349 -7.79 11.17 -7.90
CA ILE A 349 -9.24 11.42 -7.72
C ILE A 349 -10.03 11.47 -9.04
N PHE A 350 -9.38 11.66 -10.20
CA PHE A 350 -10.04 11.58 -11.52
C PHE A 350 -10.77 10.24 -11.76
N HIS A 351 -10.26 9.15 -11.18
CA HIS A 351 -10.85 7.82 -11.31
C HIS A 351 -12.01 7.54 -10.32
N SER A 352 -12.34 8.48 -9.43
CA SER A 352 -13.52 8.36 -8.57
C SER A 352 -14.82 8.52 -9.37
N SER A 353 -15.86 7.77 -9.03
CA SER A 353 -17.16 7.78 -9.73
C SER A 353 -17.80 9.17 -9.82
N LEU A 354 -17.67 9.99 -8.78
CA LEU A 354 -18.17 11.37 -8.70
C LEU A 354 -17.47 12.35 -9.65
N VAL A 355 -16.24 12.04 -10.09
CA VAL A 355 -15.46 12.88 -11.04
C VAL A 355 -15.44 12.25 -12.43
N GLY A 356 -15.52 10.92 -12.51
CA GLY A 356 -15.67 10.17 -13.76
C GLY A 356 -16.97 10.51 -14.50
N SER A 357 -18.09 10.58 -13.79
CA SER A 357 -19.43 10.84 -14.34
C SER A 357 -19.65 12.28 -14.82
N ALA A 358 -19.07 13.28 -14.14
CA ALA A 358 -19.31 14.68 -14.45
C ALA A 358 -18.80 15.08 -15.86
N PRO A 359 -19.49 15.96 -16.62
CA PRO A 359 -19.04 16.37 -17.94
C PRO A 359 -17.71 17.15 -17.87
N GLY A 360 -16.88 17.08 -18.92
CA GLY A 360 -15.49 17.56 -18.90
C GLY A 360 -15.27 18.99 -18.38
N LYS A 361 -16.18 19.93 -18.67
CA LYS A 361 -16.15 21.32 -18.17
C LYS A 361 -16.43 21.44 -16.67
N LEU A 362 -17.07 20.44 -16.06
CA LEU A 362 -17.34 20.35 -14.62
C LEU A 362 -16.35 19.47 -13.86
N LYS A 363 -15.65 18.51 -14.49
CA LYS A 363 -14.72 17.60 -13.80
C LYS A 363 -13.73 18.31 -12.87
N GLY A 364 -13.12 19.42 -13.30
CA GLY A 364 -12.22 20.22 -12.46
C GLY A 364 -12.89 20.99 -11.31
N LYS A 365 -14.21 21.28 -11.40
CA LYS A 365 -15.00 21.84 -10.29
C LYS A 365 -15.38 20.74 -9.30
N MET A 366 -15.80 19.57 -9.81
CA MET A 366 -16.12 18.40 -8.99
C MET A 366 -14.90 17.92 -8.22
N ALA A 367 -13.76 17.68 -8.88
CA ALA A 367 -12.53 17.22 -8.24
C ALA A 367 -12.11 18.09 -7.04
N ARG A 368 -12.26 19.42 -7.12
CA ARG A 368 -12.01 20.35 -6.01
C ARG A 368 -13.00 20.16 -4.85
N MET A 369 -14.30 20.04 -5.14
CA MET A 369 -15.33 19.86 -4.10
C MET A 369 -15.22 18.47 -3.45
N THR A 370 -14.99 17.43 -4.24
CA THR A 370 -14.78 16.06 -3.77
C THR A 370 -13.52 15.97 -2.92
N ALA A 371 -12.39 16.55 -3.34
CA ALA A 371 -11.16 16.58 -2.54
C ALA A 371 -11.34 17.38 -1.22
N ALA A 372 -12.10 18.48 -1.24
CA ALA A 372 -12.42 19.24 -0.03
C ALA A 372 -13.29 18.47 0.97
N LYS A 373 -14.19 17.61 0.51
CA LYS A 373 -14.98 16.72 1.37
C LYS A 373 -14.21 15.48 1.82
N ALA A 374 -13.48 14.83 0.92
CA ALA A 374 -12.58 13.74 1.24
C ALA A 374 -11.57 14.16 2.33
N ALA A 375 -10.96 15.35 2.23
CA ALA A 375 -10.03 15.84 3.26
C ALA A 375 -10.65 15.99 4.67
N LEU A 376 -11.96 16.23 4.78
CA LEU A 376 -12.66 16.24 6.07
C LEU A 376 -12.91 14.80 6.55
N SER A 377 -13.42 13.93 5.67
CA SER A 377 -13.68 12.52 5.97
C SER A 377 -12.41 11.75 6.35
N ILE A 378 -11.29 11.97 5.67
CA ILE A 378 -9.98 11.36 5.98
C ILE A 378 -9.51 11.76 7.38
N ARG A 379 -9.73 13.02 7.78
CA ARG A 379 -9.36 13.50 9.13
C ARG A 379 -10.23 12.89 10.21
N HIS A 380 -11.52 12.68 9.93
CA HIS A 380 -12.41 11.94 10.82
C HIS A 380 -11.98 10.47 10.92
N ASP A 381 -11.84 9.77 9.78
CA ASP A 381 -11.41 8.36 9.71
C ASP A 381 -10.03 8.13 10.38
N ALA A 382 -9.12 9.10 10.31
CA ALA A 382 -7.84 9.04 11.02
C ALA A 382 -7.99 9.30 12.53
N LEU A 383 -8.57 10.45 12.92
CA LEU A 383 -8.45 11.01 14.28
C LEU A 383 -9.61 10.70 15.23
N ALA A 384 -10.72 10.14 14.75
CA ALA A 384 -11.82 9.73 15.62
C ALA A 384 -11.45 8.51 16.49
N ASP A 385 -12.13 8.31 17.62
CA ASP A 385 -11.86 7.19 18.52
C ASP A 385 -12.32 5.84 17.94
N ALA A 386 -11.60 4.76 18.28
CA ALA A 386 -11.88 3.42 17.76
C ALA A 386 -13.33 2.95 17.98
N ASP A 387 -13.93 3.36 19.09
CA ASP A 387 -15.32 3.01 19.43
C ASP A 387 -16.32 3.69 18.47
N THR A 388 -16.02 4.91 17.99
CA THR A 388 -16.81 5.62 16.97
C THR A 388 -16.62 5.07 15.55
N LYS A 389 -15.44 4.49 15.24
CA LYS A 389 -15.18 3.82 13.96
C LYS A 389 -15.89 2.45 13.86
N SER A 390 -16.27 1.88 15.00
CA SER A 390 -16.87 0.54 15.11
C SER A 390 -18.41 0.56 15.12
N ALA A 391 -19.03 1.75 15.22
CA ALA A 391 -20.48 1.91 15.20
C ALA A 391 -21.04 1.82 13.76
N GLU A 392 -22.29 1.40 13.60
CA GLU A 392 -22.96 1.33 12.29
C GLU A 392 -23.10 2.71 11.63
N GLU A 393 -23.08 3.79 12.42
CA GLU A 393 -23.09 5.18 11.96
C GLU A 393 -21.74 5.67 11.39
N ALA A 394 -20.67 4.89 11.50
CA ALA A 394 -19.31 5.30 11.09
C ALA A 394 -19.19 5.91 9.67
N PRO A 395 -19.88 5.46 8.60
CA PRO A 395 -19.78 6.05 7.26
C PRO A 395 -20.69 7.28 7.03
N LEU A 396 -21.49 7.71 8.01
CA LEU A 396 -22.56 8.70 7.84
C LEU A 396 -22.06 10.05 7.30
N ILE A 397 -20.90 10.53 7.76
CA ILE A 397 -20.31 11.81 7.31
C ILE A 397 -19.90 11.71 5.82
N GLY A 398 -19.38 10.56 5.40
CA GLY A 398 -19.04 10.26 4.00
C GLY A 398 -20.28 10.15 3.11
N MET A 399 -21.34 9.49 3.58
CA MET A 399 -22.62 9.40 2.89
C MET A 399 -23.28 10.77 2.73
N GLU A 400 -23.37 11.57 3.80
CA GLU A 400 -23.85 12.96 3.72
C GLU A 400 -23.04 13.78 2.71
N ALA A 401 -21.71 13.70 2.80
CA ALA A 401 -20.82 14.43 1.91
C ALA A 401 -21.03 14.03 0.45
N ARG A 402 -21.23 12.74 0.17
CA ARG A 402 -21.58 12.23 -1.16
C ARG A 402 -22.91 12.79 -1.65
N ILE A 403 -23.98 12.71 -0.85
CA ILE A 403 -25.30 13.28 -1.19
C ILE A 403 -25.20 14.80 -1.48
N LYS A 404 -24.41 15.52 -0.69
CA LYS A 404 -24.13 16.95 -0.85
C LYS A 404 -23.27 17.26 -2.11
N LEU A 405 -22.49 16.30 -2.61
CA LEU A 405 -21.75 16.40 -3.88
C LEU A 405 -22.61 16.03 -5.10
N GLU A 406 -23.39 14.95 -5.02
CA GLU A 406 -24.25 14.47 -6.12
C GLU A 406 -25.39 15.45 -6.43
N SER A 407 -26.06 15.97 -5.40
CA SER A 407 -27.05 17.04 -5.54
C SER A 407 -26.44 18.33 -6.13
N ARG A 408 -25.17 18.63 -5.80
CA ARG A 408 -24.42 19.76 -6.38
C ARG A 408 -24.04 19.50 -7.85
N LEU A 409 -23.69 18.28 -8.22
CA LEU A 409 -23.41 17.88 -9.60
C LEU A 409 -24.67 18.06 -10.47
N ARG A 410 -25.80 17.45 -10.08
CA ARG A 410 -27.09 17.57 -10.79
C ARG A 410 -27.48 19.04 -11.01
N ARG A 411 -27.33 19.91 -10.00
CA ARG A 411 -27.60 21.36 -10.11
C ARG A 411 -26.65 22.08 -11.07
N LEU A 412 -25.38 21.67 -11.16
CA LEU A 412 -24.41 22.24 -12.10
C LEU A 412 -24.68 21.78 -13.54
N GLU A 413 -25.13 20.55 -13.74
CA GLU A 413 -25.51 20.00 -15.04
C GLU A 413 -26.79 20.65 -15.57
N GLN A 414 -27.84 20.76 -14.74
CA GLN A 414 -29.04 21.54 -15.04
C GLN A 414 -28.71 22.99 -15.43
N SER A 415 -27.77 23.63 -14.72
CA SER A 415 -27.31 24.99 -15.04
C SER A 415 -26.68 25.09 -16.44
N ILE A 416 -25.87 24.10 -16.84
CA ILE A 416 -25.32 24.03 -18.21
C ILE A 416 -26.42 23.78 -19.24
N GLY A 417 -27.37 22.88 -18.96
CA GLY A 417 -28.53 22.63 -19.85
C GLY A 417 -29.37 23.89 -20.08
N ILE A 418 -29.71 24.61 -19.00
CA ILE A 418 -30.46 25.88 -19.06
C ILE A 418 -29.67 26.97 -19.79
N GLN A 419 -28.35 27.05 -19.60
CA GLN A 419 -27.49 27.99 -20.36
C GLN A 419 -27.43 27.63 -21.87
N SER A 420 -27.50 26.34 -22.22
CA SER A 420 -27.57 25.88 -23.61
C SER A 420 -28.93 26.22 -24.24
N ALA A 421 -30.04 25.93 -23.55
CA ALA A 421 -31.39 26.26 -24.00
C ALA A 421 -31.63 27.78 -24.11
N ARG A 422 -31.08 28.58 -23.20
CA ARG A 422 -31.11 30.05 -23.31
C ARG A 422 -30.25 30.57 -24.47
N LYS A 423 -29.20 29.84 -24.89
CA LYS A 423 -28.43 30.20 -26.10
C LYS A 423 -29.16 29.88 -27.40
N SER A 424 -29.91 28.78 -27.49
CA SER A 424 -30.78 28.54 -28.66
C SER A 424 -31.95 29.52 -28.69
N GLY A 425 -32.58 29.83 -27.54
CA GLY A 425 -33.62 30.87 -27.44
C GLY A 425 -33.12 32.27 -27.83
N ALA A 426 -31.95 32.69 -27.32
CA ALA A 426 -31.32 33.96 -27.70
C ALA A 426 -30.75 33.99 -29.14
N SER A 427 -30.94 32.92 -29.92
CA SER A 427 -30.69 32.92 -31.37
C SER A 427 -31.95 33.26 -32.20
N GLN A 428 -33.08 33.54 -31.53
CA GLN A 428 -34.25 34.22 -32.10
C GLN A 428 -34.36 35.67 -31.59
N ASP A 429 -33.26 36.42 -31.66
CA ASP A 429 -33.40 37.87 -31.85
C ASP A 429 -33.94 38.11 -33.28
N HIS A 430 -34.83 39.08 -33.47
CA HIS A 430 -35.55 39.25 -34.72
C HIS A 430 -34.64 39.82 -35.83
N GLN A 431 -33.94 38.93 -36.55
CA GLN A 431 -33.45 39.25 -37.88
C GLN A 431 -34.63 39.65 -38.77
N LYS A 432 -34.79 40.95 -39.01
CA LYS A 432 -35.72 41.48 -40.01
C LYS A 432 -35.42 40.78 -41.35
N PRO A 433 -36.43 40.23 -42.05
CA PRO A 433 -36.19 39.43 -43.25
C PRO A 433 -35.44 40.28 -44.29
N PHE A 434 -34.25 39.84 -44.67
CA PHE A 434 -33.38 40.56 -45.61
C PHE A 434 -33.93 40.44 -47.03
N PHE A 435 -34.87 41.32 -47.36
CA PHE A 435 -35.52 41.35 -48.67
C PHE A 435 -34.54 41.86 -49.73
N LYS A 436 -33.87 40.94 -50.42
CA LYS A 436 -33.12 41.26 -51.65
C LYS A 436 -34.11 41.81 -52.69
N ARG A 437 -33.92 43.06 -53.09
CA ARG A 437 -34.48 43.53 -54.36
C ARG A 437 -33.79 42.75 -55.51
N PRO A 438 -34.51 42.33 -56.55
CA PRO A 438 -33.86 41.92 -57.80
C PRO A 438 -33.13 43.12 -58.40
N ASP A 439 -31.90 42.94 -58.86
CA ASP A 439 -31.17 43.99 -59.55
C ASP A 439 -31.81 44.28 -60.92
N PRO A 440 -32.06 45.55 -61.28
CA PRO A 440 -32.50 45.90 -62.62
C PRO A 440 -31.36 45.66 -63.60
N GLY A 441 -31.60 44.84 -64.64
CA GLY A 441 -30.57 44.47 -65.61
C GLY A 441 -30.00 45.69 -66.35
N SER A 442 -28.72 45.99 -66.11
CA SER A 442 -28.01 47.06 -66.79
C SER A 442 -27.60 46.66 -68.21
N TYR A 443 -27.81 47.54 -69.17
CA TYR A 443 -27.35 47.38 -70.56
C TYR A 443 -25.82 47.28 -70.62
N ASN A 444 -25.30 46.46 -71.54
CA ASN A 444 -23.85 46.27 -71.72
C ASN A 444 -23.31 47.18 -72.85
N PRO A 445 -22.54 48.24 -72.53
CA PRO A 445 -22.01 49.15 -73.55
C PRO A 445 -20.95 48.52 -74.46
N ALA A 446 -20.40 47.34 -74.12
CA ALA A 446 -19.46 46.62 -74.99
C ALA A 446 -20.12 46.01 -76.25
N ALA A 447 -21.45 46.13 -76.40
CA ALA A 447 -22.15 45.74 -77.63
C ALA A 447 -21.96 46.74 -78.80
N ASP A 448 -21.48 47.96 -78.53
CA ASP A 448 -21.38 49.06 -79.52
C ASP A 448 -20.00 49.15 -80.22
N SER A 449 -19.05 48.27 -79.88
CA SER A 449 -17.69 48.26 -80.45
C SER A 449 -17.51 47.18 -81.50
N VAL A 450 -17.40 47.58 -82.77
CA VAL A 450 -17.15 46.69 -83.93
C VAL A 450 -15.77 46.03 -83.84
N MET A 451 -15.70 44.74 -84.19
CA MET A 451 -14.47 43.93 -84.08
C MET A 451 -13.37 44.32 -85.09
N ILE A 452 -12.11 44.26 -84.64
CA ILE A 452 -10.93 43.99 -85.47
C ILE A 452 -10.14 42.85 -84.81
N PRO A 453 -9.85 41.72 -85.50
CA PRO A 453 -9.26 40.54 -84.87
C PRO A 453 -7.73 40.41 -85.07
N ALA A 454 -6.96 40.17 -83.99
CA ALA A 454 -5.59 39.63 -84.08
C ALA A 454 -5.08 38.96 -82.78
N ALA A 455 -4.66 37.69 -82.93
CA ALA A 455 -3.56 36.98 -82.24
C ALA A 455 -3.37 36.94 -80.69
N ASN A 456 -3.41 35.70 -80.17
CA ASN A 456 -2.45 35.07 -79.23
C ASN A 456 -2.24 35.54 -77.76
N ASN A 457 -2.95 34.87 -76.83
CA ASN A 457 -2.43 33.93 -75.80
C ASN A 457 -0.93 33.95 -75.36
N PRO A 458 -0.59 33.49 -74.13
CA PRO A 458 -1.28 33.62 -72.82
C PRO A 458 -0.35 33.73 -71.56
N ALA A 459 -0.95 33.87 -70.36
CA ALA A 459 -0.37 33.58 -69.02
C ALA A 459 0.74 34.55 -68.48
N SER A 460 1.09 34.61 -67.17
CA SER A 460 0.65 33.87 -65.97
C SER A 460 0.65 34.70 -64.65
N SER A 461 -0.29 34.34 -63.74
CA SER A 461 -0.32 34.45 -62.26
C SER A 461 0.62 35.39 -61.45
N ALA A 462 0.03 36.16 -60.52
CA ALA A 462 0.66 36.62 -59.27
C ALA A 462 -0.37 36.78 -58.12
N THR A 463 0.01 36.36 -56.89
CA THR A 463 -0.60 36.62 -55.55
C THR A 463 -2.12 36.35 -55.33
N GLY A 464 -2.64 36.10 -54.12
CA GLY A 464 -2.01 35.79 -52.82
C GLY A 464 -3.03 35.69 -51.66
N GLU A 465 -3.00 34.60 -50.88
CA GLU A 465 -3.66 34.31 -49.59
C GLU A 465 -5.19 34.49 -49.36
N SER A 466 -5.83 33.45 -48.81
CA SER A 466 -6.93 33.60 -47.83
C SER A 466 -6.95 32.43 -46.82
N LYS A 467 -7.56 32.62 -45.64
CA LYS A 467 -7.34 31.78 -44.43
C LYS A 467 -8.43 30.72 -44.22
N ALA A 468 -8.02 29.45 -44.06
CA ALA A 468 -8.89 28.36 -43.62
C ALA A 468 -8.83 28.13 -42.08
N LYS A 469 -9.95 27.69 -41.48
CA LYS A 469 -10.07 27.39 -40.04
C LYS A 469 -9.77 25.90 -39.77
N LYS A 470 -9.14 25.57 -38.65
CA LYS A 470 -8.96 24.19 -38.17
C LYS A 470 -10.08 23.78 -37.18
N PRO A 471 -10.59 22.54 -37.23
CA PRO A 471 -11.41 21.96 -36.16
C PRO A 471 -10.55 21.56 -34.94
N LEU A 472 -11.21 21.19 -33.84
CA LEU A 472 -10.57 20.97 -32.53
C LEU A 472 -10.98 19.61 -31.92
N ILE A 473 -10.20 18.56 -32.20
CA ILE A 473 -10.08 17.32 -31.41
C ILE A 473 -8.61 16.89 -31.50
N GLU A 474 -8.04 16.45 -30.38
CA GLU A 474 -6.73 15.78 -30.34
C GLU A 474 -6.90 14.59 -29.37
N GLU A 475 -7.02 13.38 -29.91
CA GLU A 475 -7.18 12.16 -29.12
C GLU A 475 -5.83 11.66 -28.61
N ILE A 476 -5.84 11.10 -27.40
CA ILE A 476 -4.62 10.58 -26.76
C ILE A 476 -4.40 9.14 -27.23
N ASN A 477 -3.39 8.94 -28.07
CA ASN A 477 -2.81 7.62 -28.35
C ASN A 477 -1.41 7.53 -27.68
N PRO A 478 -0.86 6.32 -27.40
CA PRO A 478 0.23 6.16 -26.44
C PRO A 478 1.62 6.56 -26.96
N GLN A 479 2.60 6.52 -26.05
CA GLN A 479 3.95 7.06 -26.21
C GLN A 479 4.76 6.39 -27.33
N PRO A 480 5.63 7.14 -28.05
CA PRO A 480 6.89 6.62 -28.55
C PRO A 480 7.91 6.50 -27.41
N ASN A 481 8.78 5.48 -27.45
CA ASN A 481 9.76 5.20 -26.38
C ASN A 481 10.74 6.38 -26.16
N ASP A 482 11.02 6.68 -24.88
CA ASP A 482 11.85 7.82 -24.47
C ASP A 482 13.30 7.76 -25.02
N ASP A 483 13.86 6.56 -25.25
CA ASP A 483 15.22 6.36 -25.81
C ASP A 483 15.41 7.04 -27.18
N GLU A 484 14.39 6.97 -28.03
CA GLU A 484 14.39 7.52 -29.39
C GLU A 484 14.39 9.06 -29.36
N ALA A 485 13.73 9.65 -28.36
CA ALA A 485 13.70 11.09 -28.12
C ALA A 485 15.02 11.61 -27.56
N GLU A 486 15.68 10.86 -26.65
CA GLU A 486 16.99 11.25 -26.11
C GLU A 486 18.11 11.10 -27.16
N ALA A 487 18.10 10.02 -27.94
CA ALA A 487 19.04 9.82 -29.05
C ALA A 487 18.94 10.94 -30.11
N LYS A 488 17.71 11.40 -30.43
CA LYS A 488 17.47 12.55 -31.31
C LYS A 488 17.95 13.87 -30.72
N ARG A 489 17.98 14.04 -29.39
CA ARG A 489 18.56 15.23 -28.72
C ARG A 489 20.09 15.23 -28.77
N LYS A 490 20.73 14.15 -28.32
CA LYS A 490 22.20 14.00 -28.30
C LYS A 490 22.81 14.22 -29.70
N ARG A 491 22.24 13.60 -30.74
CA ARG A 491 22.65 13.83 -32.16
C ARG A 491 22.50 15.28 -32.64
N LYS A 492 21.60 16.08 -32.04
CA LYS A 492 21.34 17.48 -32.42
C LYS A 492 22.28 18.46 -31.72
N GLU A 493 22.72 18.14 -30.50
CA GLU A 493 23.77 18.87 -29.78
C GLU A 493 25.15 18.57 -30.37
N GLU A 494 25.45 17.30 -30.67
CA GLU A 494 26.70 16.91 -31.32
C GLU A 494 26.89 17.59 -32.69
N LYS A 495 25.80 17.69 -33.49
CA LYS A 495 25.80 18.48 -34.73
C LYS A 495 25.95 19.99 -34.52
N LYS A 496 25.55 20.55 -33.37
CA LYS A 496 25.83 21.96 -33.03
C LYS A 496 27.30 22.14 -32.66
N ALA A 497 27.86 21.29 -31.80
CA ALA A 497 29.27 21.33 -31.41
C ALA A 497 30.20 21.22 -32.62
N LYS A 498 29.97 20.24 -33.50
CA LYS A 498 30.74 20.07 -34.75
C LYS A 498 30.58 21.23 -35.74
N LYS A 499 29.49 22.02 -35.67
CA LYS A 499 29.30 23.22 -36.49
C LYS A 499 29.96 24.47 -35.89
N ALA A 500 30.08 24.54 -34.55
CA ALA A 500 30.84 25.59 -33.86
C ALA A 500 32.36 25.42 -34.05
N ALA A 501 32.88 24.20 -33.85
CA ALA A 501 34.31 23.91 -34.03
C ALA A 501 34.82 24.14 -35.46
N ARG A 502 33.95 24.07 -36.48
CA ARG A 502 34.28 24.38 -37.88
C ARG A 502 34.27 25.88 -38.21
N ALA A 503 33.88 26.75 -37.27
CA ALA A 503 33.80 28.20 -37.47
C ALA A 503 35.00 28.97 -36.88
N SER A 504 35.98 28.29 -36.27
CA SER A 504 37.03 28.91 -35.45
C SER A 504 38.46 28.58 -35.94
N LEU A 505 38.68 28.56 -37.26
CA LEU A 505 40.01 28.47 -37.88
C LEU A 505 40.09 29.39 -39.12
N PRO A 506 41.02 30.37 -39.18
CA PRO A 506 41.46 30.97 -40.44
C PRO A 506 42.37 29.97 -41.19
N GLY A 507 42.48 30.08 -42.51
CA GLY A 507 43.26 29.11 -43.30
C GLY A 507 43.86 29.68 -44.58
N THR A 508 44.63 28.84 -45.28
CA THR A 508 45.30 29.19 -46.55
C THR A 508 45.50 27.98 -47.46
N THR A 509 45.27 28.21 -48.75
CA THR A 509 45.93 27.60 -49.94
C THR A 509 45.80 26.11 -50.29
N SER A 510 45.79 25.91 -51.62
CA SER A 510 46.07 24.71 -52.44
C SER A 510 45.04 23.57 -52.55
N ALA A 511 45.06 22.98 -53.75
CA ALA A 511 44.27 21.87 -54.32
C ALA A 511 45.19 21.19 -55.37
N PRO A 512 44.82 20.11 -56.11
CA PRO A 512 43.53 19.42 -56.18
C PRO A 512 43.62 17.86 -56.20
N SER A 513 42.51 17.21 -56.61
CA SER A 513 42.40 15.95 -57.38
C SER A 513 41.99 14.62 -56.69
N THR A 514 41.47 13.73 -57.54
CA THR A 514 41.10 12.30 -57.37
C THR A 514 39.93 11.91 -56.45
N GLU A 515 38.79 11.70 -57.11
CA GLU A 515 37.79 10.63 -56.88
C GLU A 515 38.38 9.21 -57.19
N PRO A 516 37.69 8.06 -56.98
CA PRO A 516 36.35 7.85 -56.38
C PRO A 516 36.20 6.61 -55.42
N ALA A 517 34.94 6.38 -55.00
CA ALA A 517 34.26 5.07 -54.91
C ALA A 517 34.34 4.14 -53.65
N VAL A 518 33.39 3.19 -53.70
CA VAL A 518 33.20 1.92 -52.95
C VAL A 518 32.42 1.98 -51.62
N VAL A 519 31.32 1.20 -51.60
CA VAL A 519 30.45 0.86 -50.48
C VAL A 519 30.81 -0.54 -49.98
N PRO A 520 30.73 -0.82 -48.66
CA PRO A 520 30.05 -2.07 -48.29
C PRO A 520 29.09 -1.93 -47.09
N GLN A 521 28.25 -2.96 -46.94
CA GLN A 521 27.26 -3.10 -45.88
C GLN A 521 27.82 -3.81 -44.63
N SER A 522 26.96 -3.92 -43.61
CA SER A 522 27.09 -4.70 -42.39
C SER A 522 27.71 -6.11 -42.50
N THR A 523 28.46 -6.50 -41.46
CA THR A 523 28.44 -7.86 -40.88
C THR A 523 28.56 -7.78 -39.36
N SER A 524 28.29 -8.91 -38.68
CA SER A 524 28.15 -9.01 -37.23
C SER A 524 29.26 -9.83 -36.55
N SER A 525 29.37 -9.65 -35.24
CA SER A 525 29.56 -10.69 -34.20
C SER A 525 30.86 -10.75 -33.35
N SER A 526 30.60 -10.90 -32.04
CA SER A 526 31.29 -11.77 -31.07
C SER A 526 32.51 -11.29 -30.22
N LYS A 527 32.33 -11.48 -28.89
CA LYS A 527 33.23 -12.07 -27.88
C LYS A 527 34.45 -11.32 -27.25
N ASP A 528 34.24 -10.89 -25.99
CA ASP A 528 34.75 -11.55 -24.75
C ASP A 528 36.17 -11.24 -24.16
N LYS A 529 36.21 -10.76 -22.89
CA LYS A 529 37.35 -10.72 -21.89
C LYS A 529 38.57 -9.80 -22.18
N LYS A 530 39.37 -9.25 -21.23
CA LYS A 530 39.60 -9.45 -19.77
C LYS A 530 40.51 -8.33 -19.14
N ARG A 531 40.21 -7.79 -17.93
CA ARG A 531 41.14 -7.20 -16.88
C ARG A 531 42.11 -6.04 -17.29
N LYS A 532 42.99 -5.49 -16.43
CA LYS A 532 42.88 -4.60 -15.20
C LYS A 532 43.66 -3.29 -15.59
N HIS A 533 44.08 -2.29 -14.80
CA HIS A 533 44.12 -2.01 -13.35
C HIS A 533 42.82 -1.23 -12.92
N ASP A 534 42.59 -0.40 -11.90
CA ASP A 534 43.19 0.24 -10.67
C ASP A 534 42.03 0.32 -9.63
N ASP A 535 42.08 0.68 -8.33
CA ASP A 535 43.03 1.23 -7.32
C ASP A 535 42.85 2.71 -6.93
N ASP A 536 42.09 2.93 -5.84
CA ASP A 536 42.44 3.80 -4.69
C ASP A 536 41.55 3.40 -3.49
N ASP A 537 42.03 3.55 -2.25
CA ASP A 537 41.45 2.97 -1.02
C ASP A 537 41.30 4.02 0.11
N GLU A 538 40.26 3.89 0.95
CA GLU A 538 40.20 4.59 2.24
C GLU A 538 39.28 3.88 3.27
N GLY A 539 39.89 3.05 4.12
CA GLY A 539 39.83 3.34 5.56
C GLY A 539 38.80 2.62 6.46
N ASP A 540 39.33 1.63 7.18
CA ASP A 540 39.05 1.31 8.60
C ASP A 540 37.78 0.50 9.01
N LYS A 541 38.02 -0.75 9.42
CA LYS A 541 37.78 -1.14 10.83
C LYS A 541 38.65 -2.31 11.31
N SER A 542 38.97 -2.29 12.59
CA SER A 542 39.99 -3.11 13.24
C SER A 542 39.56 -4.55 13.56
N ALA A 543 40.56 -5.42 13.77
CA ALA A 543 40.40 -6.86 13.92
C ALA A 543 40.26 -7.34 15.39
N GLY A 544 39.64 -8.51 15.55
CA GLY A 544 39.67 -9.32 16.76
C GLY A 544 39.86 -10.79 16.38
N GLN A 545 41.07 -11.31 16.54
CA GLN A 545 41.50 -12.63 16.08
C GLN A 545 41.44 -13.66 17.22
N ILE A 546 41.12 -14.93 16.91
CA ILE A 546 41.72 -16.14 17.54
C ILE A 546 41.52 -17.36 16.62
N ASP A 547 42.65 -17.98 16.32
CA ASP A 547 43.02 -19.31 15.82
C ASP A 547 42.04 -20.32 15.19
N ALA A 548 42.61 -21.08 14.26
CA ALA A 548 41.99 -22.22 13.61
C ALA A 548 42.49 -23.57 14.16
N THR A 549 41.62 -24.56 14.22
CA THR A 549 42.00 -25.97 14.04
C THR A 549 41.02 -26.64 13.09
N GLY A 550 41.54 -27.35 12.08
CA GLY A 550 40.72 -28.04 11.09
C GLY A 550 40.79 -29.55 11.26
N LYS A 551 39.72 -30.24 10.84
CA LYS A 551 39.81 -31.60 10.29
C LYS A 551 38.57 -31.95 9.48
N GLU A 552 38.80 -32.62 8.35
CA GLU A 552 37.75 -33.21 7.54
C GLU A 552 37.11 -34.41 8.26
N LYS A 553 35.82 -34.65 7.97
CA LYS A 553 35.38 -36.01 7.62
C LYS A 553 34.04 -36.01 6.90
N SER A 554 34.01 -36.70 5.76
CA SER A 554 32.78 -37.00 5.02
C SER A 554 32.18 -38.33 5.48
N SER A 555 30.85 -38.44 5.47
CA SER A 555 30.14 -39.73 5.29
C SER A 555 28.67 -39.50 4.93
N LYS A 556 28.11 -40.40 4.10
CA LYS A 556 26.67 -40.44 3.75
C LYS A 556 26.02 -41.67 4.37
N SER A 557 25.04 -41.50 5.27
CA SER A 557 24.03 -42.52 5.64
C SER A 557 23.02 -41.94 6.65
N SER A 558 21.80 -42.43 6.83
CA SER A 558 20.71 -42.73 5.88
C SER A 558 19.37 -42.90 6.65
N LYS A 559 18.23 -42.80 5.94
CA LYS A 559 16.88 -43.34 6.30
C LYS A 559 16.20 -42.94 7.63
N LYS A 560 15.17 -42.09 7.46
CA LYS A 560 13.73 -42.44 7.62
C LYS A 560 13.11 -42.64 9.02
N SER A 561 12.61 -41.54 9.59
CA SER A 561 11.51 -41.46 10.59
C SER A 561 11.06 -39.99 10.65
N LYS A 562 9.80 -39.57 10.89
CA LYS A 562 8.46 -40.20 11.03
C LYS A 562 7.45 -39.09 10.65
N ARG A 563 6.34 -39.40 9.95
CA ARG A 563 5.19 -38.46 9.83
C ARG A 563 3.87 -39.23 9.91
N LYS A 564 3.08 -38.92 10.94
CA LYS A 564 1.72 -39.45 11.18
C LYS A 564 0.86 -38.27 11.66
N SER A 565 -0.16 -37.95 10.89
CA SER A 565 -1.25 -37.02 11.20
C SER A 565 -2.33 -37.36 10.14
N ALA A 566 -3.25 -38.30 10.37
CA ALA A 566 -4.25 -38.32 11.44
C ALA A 566 -5.12 -37.06 11.37
N ALA A 567 -6.34 -37.24 10.86
CA ALA A 567 -7.35 -36.21 10.75
C ALA A 567 -8.33 -36.27 11.93
N VAL A 568 -8.87 -35.11 12.26
CA VAL A 568 -10.18 -34.87 12.89
C VAL A 568 -10.80 -33.70 12.14
#